data_AF-A0A2D8XMT6-F1
#
_entry.id   AF-A0A2D8XMT6-F1
#
_cell.length_a   1.000
_cell.length_b   1.000
_cell.length_c   1.000
_cell.angle_alpha   90.00
_cell.angle_beta   90.00
_cell.angle_gamma   90.00
#
_symmetry.space_group_name_H-M   'P 1'
#
loop_
_entity.id
_entity.type
_entity.pdbx_description
1 polymer ?
#
loop_
_entity_poly.entity_id
_entity_poly.type
_entity_poly.pdbx_seq_one_letter_code
_entity_poly.pdbx_strand_id
1 'polypeptide(L)'
;MISAALLSGKTLAEENLTIKPNINFKEVIQKIASDDIVKDASCDFNPQSTLTLTERVLQVEEFQVNLQLCKKDFVSSYLGADMLPSAMGRQLPNSFGDFLMAHVADKVSQRIETTIWNGTNATSGQFDGFKTTLLADGDVNDVAGTTSTTANVIDEIQKIFAAIPSAVFGEEDLLMYLPSNMYRNYLSALGGFGSNGLGAAGTDNKGPQWYGGGPLSFSGVKIAHAPGLANDTAVAAQKSNLFFGCSLLSDTSEAKLIDMTDIDGSNNVRVILRYAAGIQHGIGSDVVLYS
;
A
#
# COMPACT_ATOMS: atom_id res chain seq x y z
N MET A 1 2.34 4.04 19.15
CA MET A 1 3.16 3.03 18.45
C MET A 1 2.38 2.26 17.38
N ILE A 2 1.10 1.92 17.59
CA ILE A 2 0.28 1.21 16.57
C ILE A 2 0.05 2.06 15.32
N SER A 3 -0.27 3.35 15.47
CA SER A 3 -0.41 4.26 14.33
C SER A 3 0.83 4.26 13.43
N ALA A 4 2.02 4.29 14.03
CA ALA A 4 3.28 4.20 13.27
C ALA A 4 3.44 2.84 12.57
N ALA A 5 3.03 1.74 13.20
CA ALA A 5 3.09 0.40 12.59
C ALA A 5 2.08 0.20 11.45
N LEU A 6 0.89 0.77 11.57
CA LEU A 6 -0.14 0.67 10.51
C LEU A 6 0.22 1.54 9.31
N LEU A 7 0.83 2.71 9.53
CA LEU A 7 1.19 3.66 8.48
C LEU A 7 2.61 3.48 7.93
N SER A 8 3.42 2.57 8.47
CA SER A 8 4.79 2.32 7.99
C SER A 8 4.87 1.44 6.74
N GLY A 9 3.75 0.89 6.25
CA GLY A 9 3.71 0.25 4.94
C GLY A 9 4.21 1.21 3.87
N LYS A 10 5.06 0.75 2.95
CA LYS A 10 5.78 1.65 2.03
C LYS A 10 4.84 2.58 1.26
N THR A 11 3.71 2.07 0.80
CA THR A 11 2.73 2.86 0.04
C THR A 11 2.09 3.94 0.92
N LEU A 12 1.85 3.65 2.20
CA LEU A 12 1.25 4.59 3.16
C LEU A 12 2.27 5.59 3.71
N ALA A 13 3.50 5.14 3.94
CA ALA A 13 4.59 5.96 4.50
C ALA A 13 5.09 7.03 3.52
N GLU A 14 5.09 6.72 2.22
CA GLU A 14 5.37 7.68 1.15
C GLU A 14 4.14 8.55 0.81
N GLU A 15 3.03 8.37 1.56
CA GLU A 15 1.74 8.99 1.31
C GLU A 15 1.29 8.81 -0.15
N ASN A 16 1.51 7.66 -0.76
CA ASN A 16 1.07 7.45 -2.14
C ASN A 16 -0.45 7.20 -2.23
N LEU A 17 -1.20 7.25 -1.11
CA LEU A 17 -2.66 7.10 -1.03
C LEU A 17 -3.25 8.20 -0.16
N THR A 18 -4.55 8.49 -0.33
CA THR A 18 -5.27 9.40 0.56
C THR A 18 -5.68 8.68 1.84
N ILE A 19 -5.03 9.02 2.95
CA ILE A 19 -5.32 8.42 4.26
C ILE A 19 -6.49 9.16 4.92
N LYS A 20 -7.55 8.41 5.25
CA LYS A 20 -8.73 8.87 6.00
C LYS A 20 -8.69 8.27 7.41
N PRO A 21 -8.18 9.03 8.40
CA PRO A 21 -8.16 8.55 9.77
C PRO A 21 -9.55 8.64 10.40
N ASN A 22 -9.80 7.79 11.39
CA ASN A 22 -10.94 7.81 12.31
C ASN A 22 -12.28 7.37 11.72
N ILE A 23 -12.26 6.39 10.81
CA ILE A 23 -13.48 5.73 10.33
C ILE A 23 -13.84 4.61 11.32
N ASN A 24 -15.05 4.67 11.88
CA ASN A 24 -15.50 3.67 12.86
C ASN A 24 -16.19 2.44 12.22
N PHE A 25 -16.84 2.63 11.07
CA PHE A 25 -17.52 1.52 10.37
C PHE A 25 -17.61 1.78 8.87
N LYS A 26 -18.23 2.91 8.49
CA LYS A 26 -18.41 3.32 7.09
C LYS A 26 -18.25 4.83 6.95
N GLU A 27 -17.59 5.26 5.88
CA GLU A 27 -17.60 6.64 5.40
C GLU A 27 -18.05 6.62 3.94
N VAL A 28 -18.94 7.55 3.56
CA VAL A 28 -19.35 7.72 2.16
C VAL A 28 -18.40 8.72 1.52
N ILE A 29 -17.66 8.27 0.51
CA ILE A 29 -16.82 9.14 -0.31
C ILE A 29 -17.70 9.67 -1.43
N GLN A 30 -17.99 10.97 -1.36
CA GLN A 30 -18.68 11.70 -2.42
C GLN A 30 -17.62 12.32 -3.34
N LYS A 31 -17.59 11.90 -4.60
CA LYS A 31 -16.81 12.58 -5.63
C LYS A 31 -17.79 13.31 -6.56
N ILE A 32 -17.51 14.59 -6.76
CA ILE A 32 -18.24 15.46 -7.66
C ILE A 32 -17.45 15.46 -8.96
N ALA A 33 -17.99 14.84 -9.99
CA ALA A 33 -17.52 15.05 -11.36
C ALA A 33 -18.38 16.17 -11.96
N SER A 34 -17.73 17.24 -12.41
CA SER A 34 -18.39 18.38 -13.03
C SER A 34 -17.88 18.55 -14.46
N ASP A 35 -18.59 17.96 -15.40
CA ASP A 35 -18.36 18.22 -16.81
C ASP A 35 -19.08 19.51 -17.24
N ASP A 36 -18.44 20.26 -18.14
CA ASP A 36 -19.12 21.30 -18.92
C ASP A 36 -19.78 22.45 -18.12
N ILE A 37 -19.18 22.86 -16.99
CA ILE A 37 -19.66 24.00 -16.19
C ILE A 37 -19.59 25.33 -16.98
N VAL A 38 -18.60 25.47 -17.87
CA VAL A 38 -18.39 26.72 -18.64
C VAL A 38 -19.10 26.62 -19.98
N LYS A 39 -20.11 27.48 -20.19
CA LYS A 39 -20.82 27.63 -21.46
C LYS A 39 -20.86 29.10 -21.88
N ASP A 40 -21.11 29.33 -23.17
CA ASP A 40 -21.24 30.67 -23.75
C ASP A 40 -22.34 31.47 -23.05
N ALA A 41 -22.09 32.78 -22.86
CA ALA A 41 -23.02 33.67 -22.19
C ALA A 41 -24.33 33.78 -22.96
N SER A 42 -25.42 33.30 -22.37
CA SER A 42 -26.78 33.42 -22.91
C SER A 42 -27.66 34.26 -21.97
N CYS A 43 -28.72 34.86 -22.50
CA CYS A 43 -29.65 35.66 -21.70
C CYS A 43 -30.52 34.80 -20.76
N ASP A 44 -30.62 33.50 -21.04
CA ASP A 44 -31.46 32.57 -20.29
C ASP A 44 -30.61 31.67 -19.39
N PHE A 45 -31.14 31.39 -18.19
CA PHE A 45 -30.57 30.41 -17.28
C PHE A 45 -30.88 29.00 -17.80
N ASN A 46 -29.86 28.30 -18.26
CA ASN A 46 -29.97 26.92 -18.76
C ASN A 46 -29.40 25.93 -17.71
N PRO A 47 -30.24 25.13 -17.03
CA PRO A 47 -29.81 24.20 -15.98
C PRO A 47 -29.21 22.89 -16.53
N GLN A 48 -28.44 22.95 -17.61
CA GLN A 48 -27.85 21.77 -18.27
C GLN A 48 -26.51 21.32 -17.67
N SER A 49 -25.94 22.04 -16.72
CA SER A 49 -24.75 21.57 -15.98
C SER A 49 -25.15 20.41 -15.06
N THR A 50 -24.92 19.19 -15.54
CA THR A 50 -25.16 17.98 -14.76
C THR A 50 -24.00 17.75 -13.81
N LEU A 51 -24.23 17.95 -12.52
CA LEU A 51 -23.31 17.50 -11.46
C LEU A 51 -23.66 16.03 -11.15
N THR A 52 -22.80 15.11 -11.56
CA THR A 52 -22.96 13.70 -11.21
C THR A 52 -22.23 13.46 -9.89
N LEU A 53 -23.01 13.19 -8.85
CA LEU A 53 -22.52 12.77 -7.54
C LEU A 53 -22.42 11.25 -7.53
N THR A 54 -21.22 10.72 -7.68
CA THR A 54 -20.96 9.28 -7.50
C THR A 54 -20.53 9.04 -6.06
N GLU A 55 -21.25 8.15 -5.39
CA GLU A 55 -20.99 7.78 -4.01
C GLU A 55 -20.35 6.38 -3.96
N ARG A 56 -19.21 6.26 -3.28
CA ARG A 56 -18.57 4.97 -2.97
C ARG A 56 -18.47 4.85 -1.45
N VAL A 57 -18.86 3.70 -0.90
CA VAL A 57 -18.79 3.45 0.54
C VAL A 57 -17.44 2.85 0.88
N LEU A 58 -16.66 3.53 1.71
CA LEU A 58 -15.45 3.00 2.33
C LEU A 58 -15.85 2.33 3.65
N GLN A 59 -15.78 0.99 3.68
CA GLN A 59 -16.04 0.20 4.88
C GLN A 59 -14.71 -0.25 5.48
N VAL A 60 -14.57 -0.09 6.79
CA VAL A 60 -13.42 -0.64 7.53
C VAL A 60 -13.83 -1.93 8.24
N GLU A 61 -12.90 -2.88 8.28
CA GLU A 61 -13.07 -4.14 8.99
C GLU A 61 -12.07 -4.22 10.15
N GLU A 62 -12.48 -4.87 11.24
CA GLU A 62 -11.66 -5.03 12.44
C GLU A 62 -10.80 -6.29 12.35
N PHE A 63 -9.51 -6.12 12.60
CA PHE A 63 -8.51 -7.17 12.60
C PHE A 63 -7.83 -7.29 13.95
N GLN A 64 -7.43 -8.50 14.27
CA GLN A 64 -6.67 -8.80 15.49
C GLN A 64 -5.48 -9.71 15.20
N VAL A 65 -4.41 -9.49 15.94
CA VAL A 65 -3.23 -10.34 15.99
C VAL A 65 -3.09 -10.80 17.44
N ASN A 66 -3.27 -12.10 17.66
CA ASN A 66 -3.09 -12.75 18.94
C ASN A 66 -1.95 -13.75 18.80
N LEU A 67 -0.77 -13.39 19.31
CA LEU A 67 0.40 -14.26 19.32
C LEU A 67 0.66 -14.74 20.74
N GLN A 68 0.96 -16.03 20.89
CA GLN A 68 1.44 -16.60 22.14
C GLN A 68 2.82 -17.20 21.91
N LEU A 69 3.77 -16.82 22.75
CA LEU A 69 5.17 -17.23 22.67
C LEU A 69 5.61 -17.82 23.99
N CYS A 70 6.33 -18.94 23.95
CA CYS A 70 6.92 -19.55 25.13
C CYS A 70 8.27 -18.88 25.42
N LYS A 71 8.48 -18.40 26.66
CA LYS A 71 9.74 -17.76 27.08
C LYS A 71 10.95 -18.70 26.92
N LYS A 72 10.75 -20.02 27.01
CA LYS A 72 11.83 -21.02 26.93
C LYS A 72 12.52 -21.02 25.55
N ASP A 73 11.78 -20.73 24.48
CA ASP A 73 12.33 -20.73 23.11
C ASP A 73 13.26 -19.52 22.87
N PHE A 74 13.14 -18.48 23.69
CA PHE A 74 13.96 -17.26 23.62
C PHE A 74 15.13 -17.27 24.61
N VAL A 75 15.06 -18.10 25.65
CA VAL A 75 16.16 -18.32 26.60
C VAL A 75 17.40 -18.87 25.90
N SER A 76 17.25 -19.70 24.87
CA SER A 76 18.40 -20.26 24.13
C SER A 76 19.01 -19.30 23.11
N SER A 77 18.24 -18.33 22.59
CA SER A 77 18.63 -17.46 21.48
C SER A 77 19.05 -16.05 21.91
N TYR A 78 18.50 -15.52 23.01
CA TYR A 78 18.79 -14.17 23.51
C TYR A 78 19.72 -14.17 24.75
N LEU A 79 19.57 -15.13 25.68
CA LEU A 79 20.38 -15.17 26.90
C LEU A 79 21.81 -15.72 26.69
N GLY A 80 22.14 -16.22 25.51
CA GLY A 80 23.52 -16.58 25.17
C GLY A 80 24.43 -15.37 24.89
N ALA A 81 23.85 -14.20 24.58
CA ALA A 81 24.60 -13.03 24.12
C ALA A 81 24.69 -11.90 25.17
N ASP A 82 23.63 -11.63 25.95
CA ASP A 82 23.57 -10.40 26.77
C ASP A 82 23.30 -10.58 28.28
N MET A 83 23.32 -11.81 28.83
CA MET A 83 23.07 -12.01 30.27
C MET A 83 24.14 -12.90 30.93
N LEU A 84 25.05 -12.26 31.68
CA LEU A 84 25.78 -12.88 32.78
C LEU A 84 24.79 -13.55 33.77
N PRO A 85 25.18 -14.65 34.42
CA PRO A 85 24.30 -15.54 35.16
C PRO A 85 23.83 -14.89 36.45
N SER A 86 22.73 -14.14 36.39
CA SER A 86 21.96 -13.76 37.56
C SER A 86 20.60 -14.45 37.47
N ALA A 87 20.61 -15.68 37.99
CA ALA A 87 19.57 -16.30 38.78
C ALA A 87 18.09 -15.99 38.41
N MET A 88 17.38 -17.06 38.04
CA MET A 88 16.02 -17.32 38.53
C MET A 88 14.97 -16.25 38.19
N GLY A 89 14.57 -16.25 36.91
CA GLY A 89 13.28 -15.83 36.33
C GLY A 89 12.40 -14.84 37.10
N ARG A 90 12.00 -13.76 36.41
CA ARG A 90 10.61 -13.23 36.47
C ARG A 90 10.31 -12.00 35.62
N GLN A 91 11.27 -11.40 34.91
CA GLN A 91 10.97 -10.21 34.12
C GLN A 91 11.64 -10.25 32.76
N LEU A 92 10.83 -10.09 31.72
CA LEU A 92 11.32 -9.82 30.36
C LEU A 92 12.13 -8.51 30.43
N PRO A 93 13.38 -8.46 29.93
CA PRO A 93 14.07 -7.19 29.75
C PRO A 93 13.24 -6.29 28.84
N ASN A 94 13.10 -5.00 29.20
CA ASN A 94 12.32 -4.04 28.41
C ASN A 94 12.77 -4.00 26.93
N SER A 95 14.07 -4.20 26.68
CA SER A 95 14.65 -4.30 25.33
C SER A 95 14.07 -5.43 24.48
N PHE A 96 13.76 -6.58 25.08
CA PHE A 96 13.21 -7.72 24.36
C PHE A 96 11.71 -7.53 24.08
N GLY A 97 10.97 -6.93 25.02
CA GLY A 97 9.57 -6.55 24.79
C GLY A 97 9.41 -5.53 23.66
N ASP A 98 10.29 -4.53 23.62
CA ASP A 98 10.32 -3.52 22.55
C ASP A 98 10.71 -4.13 21.20
N PHE A 99 11.71 -5.03 21.17
CA PHE A 99 12.08 -5.76 19.95
C PHE A 99 10.92 -6.62 19.41
N LEU A 100 10.23 -7.35 20.30
CA LEU A 100 9.11 -8.21 19.93
C LEU A 100 7.94 -7.38 19.37
N MET A 101 7.61 -6.28 20.03
CA MET A 101 6.57 -5.34 19.57
C MET A 101 6.92 -4.70 18.23
N ALA A 102 8.18 -4.31 18.03
CA ALA A 102 8.66 -3.79 16.75
C ALA A 102 8.59 -4.86 15.63
N HIS A 103 8.99 -6.09 15.91
CA HIS A 103 8.89 -7.18 14.94
C HIS A 103 7.45 -7.50 14.54
N VAL A 104 6.53 -7.53 15.52
CA VAL A 104 5.09 -7.73 15.25
C VAL A 104 4.52 -6.55 14.46
N ALA A 105 4.90 -5.32 14.82
CA ALA A 105 4.54 -4.12 14.06
C ALA A 105 4.97 -4.24 12.60
N ASP A 106 6.24 -4.54 12.32
CA ASP A 106 6.77 -4.69 10.96
C ASP A 106 6.02 -5.76 10.15
N LYS A 107 5.67 -6.89 10.79
CA LYS A 107 4.91 -7.96 10.14
C LYS A 107 3.48 -7.56 9.83
N VAL A 108 2.85 -6.79 10.71
CA VAL A 108 1.53 -6.21 10.47
C VAL A 108 1.58 -5.20 9.32
N SER A 109 2.59 -4.33 9.29
CA SER A 109 2.79 -3.37 8.18
C SER A 109 2.96 -4.09 6.83
N GLN A 110 3.79 -5.13 6.79
CA GLN A 110 3.99 -5.96 5.59
C GLN A 110 2.68 -6.61 5.14
N ARG A 111 1.89 -7.14 6.08
CA ARG A 111 0.61 -7.77 5.77
C ARG A 111 -0.40 -6.75 5.25
N ILE A 112 -0.52 -5.59 5.87
CA ILE A 112 -1.41 -4.51 5.43
C ILE A 112 -1.04 -4.05 4.03
N GLU A 113 0.24 -3.83 3.75
CA GLU A 113 0.73 -3.46 2.41
C GLU A 113 0.31 -4.49 1.36
N THR A 114 0.46 -5.79 1.62
CA THR A 114 -0.02 -6.83 0.68
C THR A 114 -1.54 -6.88 0.55
N THR A 115 -2.27 -6.55 1.62
CA THR A 115 -3.74 -6.61 1.66
C THR A 115 -4.36 -5.42 0.93
N ILE A 116 -3.77 -4.23 1.04
CA ILE A 116 -4.18 -3.02 0.30
C ILE A 116 -4.27 -3.30 -1.20
N TRP A 117 -3.30 -4.05 -1.75
CA TRP A 117 -3.23 -4.28 -3.18
C TRP A 117 -3.89 -5.57 -3.64
N ASN A 118 -3.64 -6.69 -2.95
CA ASN A 118 -4.06 -8.02 -3.38
C ASN A 118 -5.06 -8.71 -2.43
N GLY A 119 -5.54 -8.02 -1.40
CA GLY A 119 -6.44 -8.61 -0.42
C GLY A 119 -7.74 -9.14 -1.04
N THR A 120 -8.29 -10.17 -0.42
CA THR A 120 -9.62 -10.69 -0.76
C THR A 120 -10.35 -11.01 0.54
N ASN A 121 -11.55 -10.49 0.73
CA ASN A 121 -12.37 -10.66 1.94
C ASN A 121 -12.74 -12.14 2.20
N ALA A 122 -12.69 -12.99 1.16
CA ALA A 122 -12.82 -14.44 1.31
C ALA A 122 -11.68 -15.09 2.13
N THR A 123 -10.57 -14.39 2.38
CA THR A 123 -9.43 -14.89 3.14
C THR A 123 -9.41 -14.30 4.55
N SER A 124 -9.34 -15.15 5.57
CA SER A 124 -9.29 -14.70 6.96
C SER A 124 -8.14 -13.72 7.22
N GLY A 125 -8.46 -12.58 7.83
CA GLY A 125 -7.50 -11.53 8.16
C GLY A 125 -7.08 -10.65 6.97
N GLN A 126 -7.92 -10.55 5.94
CA GLN A 126 -7.76 -9.65 4.81
C GLN A 126 -9.08 -8.93 4.50
N PHE A 127 -8.98 -7.70 4.02
CA PHE A 127 -10.08 -6.99 3.36
C PHE A 127 -9.89 -7.05 1.83
N ASP A 128 -10.89 -6.66 1.04
CA ASP A 128 -10.76 -6.59 -0.42
C ASP A 128 -9.77 -5.50 -0.82
N GLY A 129 -8.72 -5.87 -1.56
CA GLY A 129 -7.69 -4.94 -2.04
C GLY A 129 -8.07 -4.23 -3.34
N PHE A 130 -7.21 -3.30 -3.77
CA PHE A 130 -7.41 -2.53 -5.01
C PHE A 130 -7.54 -3.43 -6.23
N LYS A 131 -6.79 -4.52 -6.36
CA LYS A 131 -6.94 -5.43 -7.51
C LYS A 131 -8.37 -5.99 -7.60
N THR A 132 -8.93 -6.43 -6.49
CA THR A 132 -10.28 -7.03 -6.43
C THR A 132 -11.36 -5.98 -6.70
N THR A 133 -11.23 -4.80 -6.08
CA THR A 133 -12.21 -3.71 -6.23
C THR A 133 -12.19 -3.07 -7.60
N LEU A 134 -11.01 -2.93 -8.21
CA LEU A 134 -10.83 -2.40 -9.56
C LEU A 134 -11.32 -3.40 -10.63
N LEU A 135 -10.98 -4.69 -10.53
CA LEU A 135 -11.48 -5.70 -11.47
C LEU A 135 -13.01 -5.87 -11.45
N ALA A 136 -13.64 -5.55 -10.31
CA ALA A 136 -15.10 -5.62 -10.19
C ALA A 136 -15.79 -4.38 -10.79
N ASP A 137 -15.06 -3.31 -11.09
CA ASP A 137 -15.59 -2.05 -11.58
C ASP A 137 -15.41 -1.95 -13.11
N GLY A 138 -16.51 -2.06 -13.85
CA GLY A 138 -16.50 -2.05 -15.32
C GLY A 138 -16.12 -0.72 -15.95
N ASP A 139 -16.01 0.35 -15.17
CA ASP A 139 -15.55 1.66 -15.63
C ASP A 139 -14.02 1.78 -15.63
N VAL A 140 -13.30 0.84 -15.01
CA VAL A 140 -11.83 0.84 -14.95
C VAL A 140 -11.23 0.46 -16.31
N ASN A 141 -10.14 1.12 -16.68
CA ASN A 141 -9.41 0.80 -17.90
C ASN A 141 -8.51 -0.41 -17.67
N ASP A 142 -9.02 -1.60 -17.98
CA ASP A 142 -8.26 -2.85 -17.88
C ASP A 142 -7.33 -3.05 -19.07
N VAL A 143 -6.04 -3.21 -18.79
CA VAL A 143 -4.99 -3.51 -19.75
C VAL A 143 -4.49 -4.93 -19.49
N ALA A 144 -4.52 -5.78 -20.52
CA ALA A 144 -4.06 -7.15 -20.40
C ALA A 144 -2.55 -7.20 -20.10
N GLY A 145 -2.20 -7.86 -18.99
CA GLY A 145 -0.85 -8.04 -18.55
C GLY A 145 -0.13 -9.22 -19.21
N THR A 146 1.20 -9.13 -19.26
CA THR A 146 2.10 -10.24 -19.57
C THR A 146 3.24 -10.29 -18.56
N THR A 147 3.95 -11.43 -18.51
CA THR A 147 5.12 -11.58 -17.64
C THR A 147 6.18 -10.53 -17.98
N SER A 148 6.51 -9.72 -16.98
CA SER A 148 7.51 -8.67 -17.10
C SER A 148 8.92 -9.26 -17.02
N THR A 149 9.73 -8.88 -17.99
CA THR A 149 11.16 -9.16 -18.11
C THR A 149 11.90 -7.86 -18.39
N THR A 150 13.21 -7.84 -18.22
CA THR A 150 14.03 -6.66 -18.57
C THR A 150 13.90 -6.25 -20.04
N ALA A 151 13.52 -7.19 -20.94
CA ALA A 151 13.42 -6.92 -22.37
C ALA A 151 12.09 -6.25 -22.79
N ASN A 152 10.97 -6.55 -22.12
CA ASN A 152 9.64 -6.04 -22.49
C ASN A 152 9.07 -5.01 -21.50
N VAL A 153 9.68 -4.81 -20.32
CA VAL A 153 9.12 -3.94 -19.28
C VAL A 153 8.83 -2.51 -19.73
N ILE A 154 9.63 -1.96 -20.66
CA ILE A 154 9.39 -0.62 -21.23
C ILE A 154 8.10 -0.61 -22.06
N ASP A 155 7.91 -1.62 -22.90
CA ASP A 155 6.70 -1.76 -23.73
C ASP A 155 5.46 -1.99 -22.87
N GLU A 156 5.57 -2.79 -21.81
CA GLU A 156 4.46 -3.03 -20.88
C GLU A 156 4.09 -1.75 -20.10
N ILE A 157 5.08 -0.98 -19.62
CA ILE A 157 4.83 0.32 -18.99
C ILE A 157 4.22 1.31 -20.00
N GLN A 158 4.61 1.25 -21.26
CA GLN A 158 4.03 2.08 -22.31
C GLN A 158 2.55 1.75 -22.57
N LYS A 159 2.13 0.49 -22.46
CA LYS A 159 0.71 0.12 -22.55
C LYS A 159 -0.11 0.74 -21.42
N ILE A 160 0.43 0.71 -20.20
CA ILE A 160 -0.20 1.36 -19.04
C ILE A 160 -0.34 2.86 -19.31
N PHE A 161 0.75 3.50 -19.73
CA PHE A 161 0.78 4.93 -20.03
C PHE A 161 -0.22 5.32 -21.12
N ALA A 162 -0.33 4.54 -22.19
CA ALA A 162 -1.25 4.81 -23.29
C ALA A 162 -2.74 4.63 -22.91
N ALA A 163 -3.01 3.84 -21.87
CA ALA A 163 -4.36 3.64 -21.33
C ALA A 163 -4.77 4.71 -20.32
N ILE A 164 -3.86 5.60 -19.89
CA ILE A 164 -4.20 6.69 -18.97
C ILE A 164 -5.18 7.66 -19.66
N PRO A 165 -6.36 7.91 -19.08
CA PRO A 165 -7.32 8.86 -19.62
C PRO A 165 -6.75 10.27 -19.75
N SER A 166 -7.12 10.98 -20.82
CA SER A 166 -6.68 12.36 -21.05
C SER A 166 -7.14 13.33 -19.97
N ALA A 167 -8.27 13.07 -19.30
CA ALA A 167 -8.80 13.88 -18.21
C ALA A 167 -7.89 13.90 -16.97
N VAL A 168 -7.11 12.84 -16.78
CA VAL A 168 -6.21 12.64 -15.63
C VAL A 168 -4.75 12.93 -16.01
N PHE A 169 -4.45 12.97 -17.31
CA PHE A 169 -3.12 13.14 -17.83
C PHE A 169 -2.62 14.58 -17.64
N GLY A 170 -1.58 14.75 -16.81
CA GLY A 170 -1.00 16.06 -16.48
C GLY A 170 -1.27 16.52 -15.04
N GLU A 171 -2.11 15.80 -14.30
CA GLU A 171 -2.32 16.06 -12.88
C GLU A 171 -1.08 15.70 -12.05
N GLU A 172 -0.72 16.54 -11.09
CA GLU A 172 0.51 16.37 -10.29
C GLU A 172 0.47 15.14 -9.35
N ASP A 173 -0.74 14.69 -9.04
CA ASP A 173 -1.08 13.58 -8.15
C ASP A 173 -1.16 12.22 -8.88
N LEU A 174 -0.93 12.18 -10.20
CA LEU A 174 -0.93 10.95 -10.98
C LEU A 174 0.32 10.11 -10.68
N LEU A 175 0.08 8.88 -10.20
CA LEU A 175 1.12 7.92 -9.86
C LEU A 175 0.88 6.59 -10.58
N MET A 176 1.97 6.01 -11.08
CA MET A 176 2.00 4.62 -11.55
C MET A 176 2.61 3.73 -10.47
N TYR A 177 1.81 2.85 -9.90
CA TYR A 177 2.21 1.88 -8.88
C TYR A 177 2.73 0.62 -9.55
N LEU A 178 4.02 0.34 -9.37
CA LEU A 178 4.66 -0.85 -9.90
C LEU A 178 5.06 -1.82 -8.78
N PRO A 179 4.91 -3.15 -9.01
CA PRO A 179 5.39 -4.18 -8.11
C PRO A 179 6.90 -4.26 -8.14
N SER A 180 7.48 -4.92 -7.14
CA SER A 180 8.93 -5.10 -7.05
C SER A 180 9.56 -5.76 -8.28
N ASN A 181 8.87 -6.66 -8.99
CA ASN A 181 9.42 -7.31 -10.18
C ASN A 181 9.54 -6.33 -11.36
N MET A 182 8.46 -5.64 -11.71
CA MET A 182 8.45 -4.64 -12.78
C MET A 182 9.37 -3.47 -12.47
N TYR A 183 9.38 -3.00 -11.21
CA TYR A 183 10.26 -1.91 -10.77
C TYR A 183 11.74 -2.27 -10.96
N ARG A 184 12.15 -3.48 -10.57
CA ARG A 184 13.54 -3.97 -10.76
C ARG A 184 13.87 -4.19 -12.23
N ASN A 185 12.96 -4.76 -13.01
CA ASN A 185 13.13 -4.96 -14.44
C ASN A 185 13.31 -3.63 -15.16
N TYR A 186 12.49 -2.62 -14.81
CA TYR A 186 12.57 -1.29 -15.39
C TYR A 186 13.88 -0.58 -15.04
N LEU A 187 14.32 -0.62 -13.77
CA LEU A 187 15.65 -0.13 -13.40
C LEU A 187 16.78 -0.84 -14.17
N SER A 188 16.65 -2.14 -14.39
CA SER A 188 17.63 -2.93 -15.15
C SER A 188 17.62 -2.58 -16.64
N ALA A 189 16.44 -2.27 -17.21
CA ALA A 189 16.27 -1.82 -18.58
C ALA A 189 16.86 -0.42 -18.79
N LEU A 190 16.63 0.51 -17.86
CA LEU A 190 17.27 1.83 -17.83
C LEU A 190 18.79 1.75 -17.67
N GLY A 191 19.27 0.73 -16.95
CA GLY A 191 20.69 0.43 -16.78
C GLY A 191 21.42 -0.05 -18.04
N GLY A 192 20.71 -0.25 -19.16
CA GLY A 192 21.30 -0.55 -20.46
C GLY A 192 21.61 -2.04 -20.72
N PHE A 193 21.05 -2.98 -19.95
CA PHE A 193 21.17 -4.42 -20.23
C PHE A 193 20.20 -4.90 -21.34
N GLY A 194 19.94 -4.05 -22.33
CA GLY A 194 19.14 -4.41 -23.51
C GLY A 194 19.94 -5.28 -24.48
N SER A 195 19.32 -6.34 -25.00
CA SER A 195 19.93 -7.36 -25.87
C SER A 195 20.47 -6.86 -27.23
N ASN A 196 20.41 -5.55 -27.52
CA ASN A 196 20.65 -5.00 -28.86
C ASN A 196 21.73 -3.92 -28.93
N GLY A 197 22.60 -3.79 -27.92
CA GLY A 197 23.79 -2.91 -28.01
C GLY A 197 23.48 -1.43 -28.23
N LEU A 198 22.25 -0.99 -27.96
CA LEU A 198 21.88 0.42 -27.95
C LEU A 198 22.48 1.05 -26.70
N GLY A 199 23.50 1.87 -26.95
CA GLY A 199 24.34 2.62 -26.02
C GLY A 199 23.78 2.80 -24.63
N ALA A 200 24.53 2.26 -23.67
CA ALA A 200 24.45 2.64 -22.27
C ALA A 200 24.54 4.16 -22.14
N ALA A 201 23.46 4.78 -21.68
CA ALA A 201 23.51 6.05 -20.99
C ALA A 201 22.31 6.11 -20.05
N GLY A 202 22.48 5.61 -18.83
CA GLY A 202 21.82 6.28 -17.70
C GLY A 202 22.19 7.77 -17.72
N THR A 203 21.51 8.60 -16.94
CA THR A 203 21.79 10.05 -16.85
C THR A 203 23.31 10.31 -16.79
N ASP A 204 23.86 11.06 -17.74
CA ASP A 204 25.29 11.37 -17.89
C ASP A 204 26.26 10.18 -18.15
N ASN A 205 25.86 9.10 -18.84
CA ASN A 205 26.78 8.03 -19.28
C ASN A 205 27.43 7.25 -18.10
N LYS A 206 26.77 7.21 -16.93
CA LYS A 206 27.25 6.58 -15.70
C LYS A 206 26.49 5.31 -15.31
N GLY A 207 26.35 4.34 -16.23
CA GLY A 207 25.83 2.98 -15.93
C GLY A 207 24.52 2.95 -15.11
N PRO A 208 24.18 1.83 -14.44
CA PRO A 208 23.03 1.76 -13.55
C PRO A 208 23.37 2.39 -12.18
N GLN A 209 23.65 3.69 -12.15
CA GLN A 209 23.59 4.47 -10.92
C GLN A 209 22.22 5.13 -10.85
N TRP A 210 21.19 4.36 -10.47
CA TRP A 210 20.02 5.03 -9.90
C TRP A 210 20.47 5.66 -8.59
N TYR A 211 20.71 6.97 -8.64
CA TYR A 211 21.10 7.76 -7.49
C TYR A 211 20.03 7.59 -6.41
N GLY A 212 20.45 7.05 -5.26
CA GLY A 212 19.57 6.48 -4.24
C GLY A 212 18.37 7.35 -3.90
N GLY A 213 17.20 6.98 -4.43
CA GLY A 213 15.91 7.52 -4.01
C GLY A 213 15.41 8.76 -4.76
N GLY A 214 15.93 9.08 -5.96
CA GLY A 214 15.25 10.04 -6.84
C GLY A 214 13.81 9.60 -7.18
N PRO A 215 12.93 10.50 -7.66
CA PRO A 215 11.64 10.11 -8.20
C PRO A 215 11.84 9.44 -9.56
N LEU A 216 11.47 8.17 -9.68
CA LEU A 216 11.48 7.46 -10.95
C LEU A 216 10.26 7.94 -11.76
N SER A 217 10.43 8.21 -13.06
CA SER A 217 9.33 8.65 -13.91
C SER A 217 9.43 8.05 -15.30
N PHE A 218 8.28 7.78 -15.92
CA PHE A 218 8.17 7.38 -17.32
C PHE A 218 7.39 8.44 -18.09
N SER A 219 8.02 9.05 -19.09
CA SER A 219 7.40 10.07 -19.96
C SER A 219 6.67 11.19 -19.19
N GLY A 220 7.22 11.60 -18.04
CA GLY A 220 6.67 12.66 -17.17
C GLY A 220 5.74 12.18 -16.04
N VAL A 221 5.27 10.93 -16.07
CA VAL A 221 4.45 10.34 -14.99
C VAL A 221 5.35 9.70 -13.93
N LYS A 222 5.11 10.01 -12.66
CA LYS A 222 5.89 9.48 -11.52
C LYS A 222 5.54 8.00 -11.28
N ILE A 223 6.55 7.19 -10.98
CA ILE A 223 6.44 5.78 -10.64
C ILE A 223 6.63 5.61 -9.13
N ALA A 224 5.63 5.08 -8.46
CA ALA A 224 5.67 4.67 -7.06
C ALA A 224 5.97 3.17 -6.96
N HIS A 225 6.82 2.79 -6.01
CA HIS A 225 7.10 1.37 -5.75
C HIS A 225 6.11 0.82 -4.72
N ALA A 226 5.22 -0.05 -5.17
CA ALA A 226 4.22 -0.75 -4.36
C ALA A 226 4.63 -2.23 -4.15
N PRO A 227 5.40 -2.56 -3.10
CA PRO A 227 5.90 -3.92 -2.88
C PRO A 227 4.79 -4.92 -2.53
N GLY A 228 3.63 -4.44 -2.08
CA GLY A 228 2.47 -5.29 -1.78
C GLY A 228 1.71 -5.76 -3.02
N LEU A 229 1.99 -5.21 -4.20
CA LEU A 229 1.31 -5.51 -5.45
C LEU A 229 1.81 -6.82 -6.08
N ALA A 230 0.93 -7.56 -6.77
CA ALA A 230 1.29 -8.84 -7.36
C ALA A 230 2.28 -8.65 -8.52
N ASN A 231 3.11 -9.67 -8.76
CA ASN A 231 3.99 -9.66 -9.92
C ASN A 231 3.18 -9.46 -11.20
N ASP A 232 3.73 -8.70 -12.14
CA ASP A 232 3.12 -8.45 -13.46
C ASP A 232 1.74 -7.79 -13.41
N THR A 233 1.33 -7.28 -12.26
CA THR A 233 0.19 -6.38 -12.11
C THR A 233 0.74 -4.96 -11.97
N ALA A 234 0.01 -3.92 -12.37
CA ALA A 234 0.34 -2.53 -12.11
C ALA A 234 -0.95 -1.70 -12.05
N VAL A 235 -0.91 -0.56 -11.38
CA VAL A 235 -2.06 0.36 -11.29
C VAL A 235 -1.57 1.76 -11.63
N ALA A 236 -2.32 2.51 -12.42
CA ALA A 236 -2.10 3.95 -12.59
C ALA A 236 -3.36 4.70 -12.18
N ALA A 237 -3.22 5.61 -11.22
CA ALA A 237 -4.33 6.38 -10.67
C ALA A 237 -3.81 7.66 -10.01
N GLN A 238 -4.71 8.61 -9.79
CA GLN A 238 -4.42 9.74 -8.90
C GLN A 238 -4.39 9.28 -7.44
N LYS A 239 -3.41 9.76 -6.66
CA LYS A 239 -3.36 9.59 -5.19
C LYS A 239 -4.68 10.02 -4.53
N SER A 240 -5.30 11.10 -5.03
CA SER A 240 -6.57 11.65 -4.54
C SER A 240 -7.80 10.81 -4.89
N ASN A 241 -7.62 9.75 -5.67
CA ASN A 241 -8.68 8.83 -6.08
C ASN A 241 -8.61 7.49 -5.35
N LEU A 242 -7.50 7.19 -4.67
CA LEU A 242 -7.31 5.98 -3.88
C LEU A 242 -7.34 6.32 -2.38
N PHE A 243 -8.25 5.70 -1.65
CA PHE A 243 -8.52 6.00 -0.24
C PHE A 243 -8.17 4.82 0.65
N PHE A 244 -7.45 5.10 1.74
CA PHE A 244 -7.17 4.15 2.81
C PHE A 244 -7.85 4.64 4.09
N GLY A 245 -8.82 3.86 4.57
CA GLY A 245 -9.51 4.10 5.82
C GLY A 245 -8.86 3.37 6.98
N CYS A 246 -8.64 4.07 8.10
CA CYS A 246 -8.18 3.43 9.33
C CYS A 246 -8.84 4.02 10.56
N SER A 247 -9.02 3.19 11.59
CA SER A 247 -9.50 3.65 12.91
C SER A 247 -8.29 3.80 13.84
N LEU A 248 -7.79 5.02 13.98
CA LEU A 248 -6.62 5.34 14.82
C LEU A 248 -7.01 5.83 16.23
N LEU A 249 -8.25 6.30 16.40
CA LEU A 249 -8.72 6.94 17.63
C LEU A 249 -9.74 6.09 18.40
N SER A 250 -10.03 4.86 17.97
CA SER A 250 -10.93 3.98 18.70
C SER A 250 -10.18 3.20 19.77
N ASP A 251 -10.88 2.96 20.90
CA ASP A 251 -10.50 2.02 21.98
C ASP A 251 -10.23 0.59 21.48
N THR A 252 -10.51 0.33 20.20
CA THR A 252 -10.22 -0.92 19.50
C THR A 252 -8.77 -1.03 19.02
N SER A 253 -7.99 0.07 18.98
CA SER A 253 -6.59 0.04 18.57
C SER A 253 -5.63 -0.12 19.76
N GLU A 254 -5.46 -1.36 20.20
CA GLU A 254 -4.65 -1.69 21.37
C GLU A 254 -3.50 -2.63 20.99
N ALA A 255 -2.28 -2.31 21.45
CA ALA A 255 -1.11 -3.17 21.35
C ALA A 255 -0.55 -3.35 22.74
N LYS A 256 -0.69 -4.55 23.29
CA LYS A 256 -0.19 -4.90 24.61
C LYS A 256 0.62 -6.18 24.54
N LEU A 257 1.72 -6.16 25.26
CA LEU A 257 2.48 -7.34 25.63
C LEU A 257 2.05 -7.74 27.04
N ILE A 258 1.51 -8.95 27.18
CA ILE A 258 1.02 -9.49 28.45
C ILE A 258 1.92 -10.64 28.86
N ASP A 259 2.53 -10.53 30.04
CA ASP A 259 3.24 -11.63 30.67
C ASP A 259 2.25 -12.53 31.40
N MET A 260 2.13 -13.79 30.97
CA MET A 260 1.19 -14.73 31.57
C MET A 260 1.75 -15.38 32.85
N THR A 261 3.04 -15.23 33.15
CA THR A 261 3.67 -15.88 34.32
C THR A 261 3.04 -15.42 35.64
N ASP A 262 2.64 -14.15 35.75
CA ASP A 262 2.01 -13.61 36.95
C ASP A 262 0.48 -13.85 36.99
N ILE A 263 -0.13 -14.23 35.87
CA ILE A 263 -1.59 -14.40 35.74
C ILE A 263 -2.00 -15.88 35.83
N ASP A 264 -1.39 -16.74 35.03
CA ASP A 264 -1.75 -18.17 34.93
C ASP A 264 -0.61 -19.12 35.29
N GLY A 265 0.56 -18.60 35.69
CA GLY A 265 1.74 -19.38 36.05
C GLY A 265 2.46 -20.02 34.86
N SER A 266 2.01 -19.77 33.63
CA SER A 266 2.67 -20.25 32.43
C SER A 266 3.82 -19.34 32.03
N ASN A 267 4.91 -19.93 31.54
CA ASN A 267 6.06 -19.18 31.01
C ASN A 267 5.78 -18.65 29.59
N ASN A 268 4.60 -18.07 29.36
CA ASN A 268 4.18 -17.53 28.07
C ASN A 268 4.12 -16.00 28.10
N VAL A 269 4.38 -15.41 26.94
CA VAL A 269 4.13 -13.99 26.64
C VAL A 269 3.11 -13.93 25.53
N ARG A 270 2.12 -13.05 25.67
CA ARG A 270 1.10 -12.80 24.64
C ARG A 270 1.26 -11.41 24.07
N VAL A 271 1.18 -11.30 22.76
CA VAL A 271 1.06 -10.01 22.07
C VAL A 271 -0.34 -9.93 21.51
N ILE A 272 -1.06 -8.90 21.90
CA ILE A 272 -2.39 -8.59 21.37
C ILE A 272 -2.25 -7.28 20.62
N LEU A 273 -2.58 -7.28 19.33
CA LEU A 273 -2.71 -6.07 18.52
C LEU A 273 -4.08 -6.08 17.85
N ARG A 274 -4.81 -4.96 17.92
CA ARG A 274 -6.09 -4.77 17.24
C ARG A 274 -6.06 -3.51 16.40
N TYR A 275 -6.71 -3.52 15.25
CA TYR A 275 -6.81 -2.38 14.34
C TYR A 275 -8.01 -2.53 13.42
N ALA A 276 -8.50 -1.43 12.86
CA ALA A 276 -9.48 -1.47 11.78
C ALA A 276 -8.93 -0.77 10.55
N ALA A 277 -9.09 -1.40 9.39
CA ALA A 277 -8.60 -0.90 8.11
C ALA A 277 -9.55 -1.27 6.96
N GLY A 278 -9.52 -0.46 5.91
CA GLY A 278 -10.25 -0.71 4.67
C GLY A 278 -9.73 0.17 3.54
N ILE A 279 -10.05 -0.17 2.31
CA ILE A 279 -9.69 0.62 1.12
C ILE A 279 -10.91 0.87 0.25
N GLN A 280 -10.83 1.93 -0.54
CA GLN A 280 -11.81 2.19 -1.59
C GLN A 280 -11.21 3.10 -2.66
N HIS A 281 -11.66 2.95 -3.91
CA HIS A 281 -11.38 3.91 -4.99
C HIS A 281 -12.60 4.80 -5.27
N GLY A 282 -12.36 6.00 -5.80
CA GLY A 282 -13.41 6.94 -6.16
C GLY A 282 -14.00 6.67 -7.54
N ILE A 283 -13.40 7.28 -8.56
CA ILE A 283 -13.83 7.25 -9.96
C ILE A 283 -13.10 6.12 -10.68
N GLY A 284 -13.82 5.10 -11.17
CA GLY A 284 -13.24 3.96 -11.88
C GLY A 284 -12.59 4.35 -13.21
N SER A 285 -13.22 5.24 -13.97
CA SER A 285 -12.75 5.70 -15.29
C SER A 285 -11.39 6.38 -15.27
N ASP A 286 -10.98 6.91 -14.12
CA ASP A 286 -9.71 7.61 -13.90
C ASP A 286 -8.57 6.66 -13.50
N VAL A 287 -8.86 5.35 -13.40
CA VAL A 287 -7.92 4.32 -13.00
C VAL A 287 -7.62 3.40 -14.18
N VAL A 288 -6.35 3.03 -14.30
CA VAL A 288 -5.88 1.97 -15.18
C VAL A 288 -5.42 0.81 -14.32
N LEU A 289 -5.93 -0.38 -14.60
CA LEU A 289 -5.45 -1.62 -14.02
C LEU A 289 -4.74 -2.42 -15.12
N TYR A 290 -3.51 -2.83 -14.84
CA TYR A 290 -2.77 -3.78 -15.67
C TYR A 290 -2.64 -5.08 -14.89
N SER A 291 -3.11 -6.19 -15.44
CA SER A 291 -3.12 -7.47 -14.72
C SER A 291 -3.16 -8.70 -15.61
#